data_AF-A0A520AE78-F1
#
_entry.id   AF-A0A520AE78-F1
#
_cell.length_a   1.000
_cell.length_b   1.000
_cell.length_c   1.000
_cell.angle_alpha   90.00
_cell.angle_beta   90.00
_cell.angle_gamma   90.00
#
_symmetry.space_group_name_H-M   'P 1'
#
loop_
_entity.id
_entity.type
_entity.pdbx_description
1 polymer ?
#
loop_
_entity_poly.entity_id
_entity_poly.type
_entity_poly.pdbx_seq_one_letter_code
_entity_poly.pdbx_strand_id
1 'polypeptide(L)'
;MKKLLYLLTITLMGSCAANETVEKVYVPHMINPGETFNEYPSERDSAITFNVHHEKDGKPLGANPKTWYDVKFGDTIVKIQPNRDDPGYTNGKFIRGKFMNTQKTSLLVQIADDFGYKAMFYLISLKNHELSVAGLRRETTQEGDLNYIGLIHLGSEGYLINNDFLINPVNSKVYFLKRENPEERIQGQYLLKSPDKGTLVFMRPSSLYQVNYQNDESMTVPFGIDPGQPGLYMYIQENYVWKTKKPGLSFLLEDKNTLATN
;
A
#
# COMPACT_ATOMS: atom_id res chain seq x y z
N MET A 1 13.08 46.25 55.14
CA MET A 1 14.01 47.13 54.39
C MET A 1 15.04 46.25 53.70
N LYS A 2 15.20 46.47 52.38
CA LYS A 2 16.38 46.22 51.52
C LYS A 2 16.88 44.76 51.43
N LYS A 3 16.62 44.08 50.29
CA LYS A 3 17.47 44.01 49.07
C LYS A 3 18.76 43.21 49.35
N LEU A 4 19.31 42.34 48.51
CA LEU A 4 19.07 41.83 47.16
C LEU A 4 20.34 41.01 46.91
N LEU A 5 20.30 39.72 46.55
CA LEU A 5 21.42 39.13 45.81
C LEU A 5 20.95 37.93 44.98
N TYR A 6 20.69 38.25 43.71
CA TYR A 6 20.82 37.36 42.59
C TYR A 6 22.22 36.74 42.58
N LEU A 7 22.34 35.42 42.37
CA LEU A 7 23.37 34.93 41.48
C LEU A 7 22.81 33.77 40.66
N LEU A 8 22.80 34.05 39.37
CA LEU A 8 22.34 33.29 38.24
C LEU A 8 23.40 32.22 37.92
N THR A 9 23.08 30.93 38.07
CA THR A 9 23.82 29.84 37.42
C THR A 9 22.92 29.18 36.38
N ILE A 10 22.66 29.93 35.31
CA ILE A 10 22.34 29.34 34.01
C ILE A 10 23.68 28.85 33.44
N THR A 11 24.03 27.60 33.74
CA THR A 11 25.08 26.91 32.99
C THR A 11 24.53 26.59 31.62
N LEU A 12 25.05 27.29 30.63
CA LEU A 12 24.96 27.02 29.20
C LEU A 12 25.02 25.50 28.93
N MET A 13 23.90 24.88 28.55
CA MET A 13 23.93 23.71 27.67
C MET A 13 24.10 24.20 26.23
N GLY A 14 25.29 24.73 25.96
CA GLY A 14 25.77 25.02 24.61
C GLY A 14 26.74 23.92 24.20
N SER A 15 26.23 22.74 23.84
CA SER A 15 26.95 21.85 22.95
C SER A 15 26.34 21.98 21.56
N CYS A 16 27.04 22.73 20.70
CA CYS A 16 26.95 22.55 19.25
C CYS A 16 27.17 21.07 18.92
N ALA A 17 26.10 20.34 18.62
CA ALA A 17 26.16 19.18 17.75
C ALA A 17 25.77 19.66 16.35
N ALA A 18 26.73 20.21 15.61
CA ALA A 18 26.57 20.39 14.18
C ALA A 18 26.43 19.00 13.55
N ASN A 19 25.28 18.73 12.93
CA ASN A 19 24.84 17.50 12.25
C ASN A 19 24.01 16.49 13.08
N GLU A 20 23.13 16.95 13.98
CA GLU A 20 21.97 16.12 14.34
C GLU A 20 21.00 16.09 13.15
N THR A 21 20.96 14.97 12.42
CA THR A 21 19.90 14.70 11.46
C THR A 21 18.57 14.72 12.21
N VAL A 22 17.70 15.68 11.87
CA VAL A 22 16.39 15.81 12.52
C VAL A 22 15.54 14.61 12.11
N GLU A 23 15.07 13.83 13.07
CA GLU A 23 14.18 12.69 12.83
C GLU A 23 12.79 13.00 13.36
N LYS A 24 11.75 12.62 12.61
CA LYS A 24 10.36 12.69 13.06
C LYS A 24 9.70 11.32 12.91
N VAL A 25 9.14 10.85 14.03
CA VAL A 25 8.39 9.60 14.10
C VAL A 25 6.92 9.88 13.90
N TYR A 26 6.30 9.12 12.99
CA TYR A 26 4.88 9.20 12.68
C TYR A 26 4.19 7.92 13.15
N VAL A 27 3.10 8.07 13.90
CA VAL A 27 2.17 6.99 14.20
C VAL A 27 1.16 6.91 13.05
N PRO A 28 1.10 5.81 12.31
CA PRO A 28 0.17 5.68 11.19
C PRO A 28 -1.28 5.71 11.67
N HIS A 29 -2.14 6.43 10.96
CA HIS A 29 -3.59 6.29 11.12
C HIS A 29 -4.14 5.23 10.16
N MET A 30 -5.32 4.71 10.47
CA MET A 30 -6.05 3.81 9.57
C MET A 30 -6.66 4.64 8.44
N ILE A 31 -6.46 4.19 7.21
CA ILE A 31 -7.05 4.84 6.04
C ILE A 31 -8.57 4.77 6.08
N ASN A 32 -9.23 5.88 5.73
CA ASN A 32 -10.69 5.94 5.66
C ASN A 32 -11.21 5.99 4.21
N PRO A 33 -12.40 5.42 3.92
CA PRO A 33 -13.04 5.60 2.63
C PRO A 33 -13.22 7.09 2.30
N GLY A 34 -12.88 7.48 1.07
CA GLY A 34 -12.99 8.87 0.60
C GLY A 34 -11.84 9.78 1.00
N GLU A 35 -10.88 9.31 1.80
CA GLU A 35 -9.67 10.05 2.13
C GLU A 35 -8.85 10.37 0.88
N THR A 36 -8.39 11.61 0.76
CA THR A 36 -7.56 12.07 -0.36
C THR A 36 -6.08 12.06 -0.02
N PHE A 37 -5.25 11.76 -1.01
CA PHE A 37 -3.77 11.74 -0.91
C PHE A 37 -3.12 12.49 -2.07
N ASN A 38 -3.85 13.41 -2.70
CA ASN A 38 -3.44 14.12 -3.90
C ASN A 38 -3.50 15.63 -3.71
N GLU A 39 -2.80 16.10 -2.69
CA GLU A 39 -2.66 17.52 -2.46
C GLU A 39 -1.66 18.13 -3.44
N TYR A 40 -1.98 19.35 -3.87
CA TYR A 40 -1.05 20.16 -4.65
C TYR A 40 -0.07 20.82 -3.70
N PRO A 41 1.25 20.73 -3.97
CA PRO A 41 2.24 21.41 -3.16
C PRO A 41 2.11 22.93 -3.35
N SER A 42 2.33 23.65 -2.28
CA SER A 42 2.49 25.11 -2.22
C SER A 42 3.96 25.49 -2.09
N GLU A 43 4.29 26.77 -2.26
CA GLU A 43 5.65 27.29 -2.10
C GLU A 43 6.24 27.08 -0.70
N ARG A 44 5.39 26.82 0.31
CA ARG A 44 5.82 26.58 1.69
C ARG A 44 6.16 25.12 1.96
N ASP A 45 5.84 24.22 1.04
CA ASP A 45 5.95 22.79 1.25
C ASP A 45 7.35 22.30 0.94
N SER A 46 7.87 21.47 1.85
CA SER A 46 9.09 20.73 1.59
C SER A 46 8.82 19.59 0.61
N ALA A 47 9.83 19.23 -0.18
CA ALA A 47 9.74 18.05 -1.03
C ALA A 47 9.86 16.77 -0.20
N ILE A 48 9.04 15.76 -0.53
CA ILE A 48 9.29 14.39 -0.11
C ILE A 48 10.43 13.85 -0.97
N THR A 49 11.53 13.41 -0.36
CA THR A 49 12.65 12.77 -1.05
C THR A 49 12.77 11.31 -0.63
N PHE A 50 13.25 10.48 -1.56
CA PHE A 50 13.37 9.04 -1.41
C PHE A 50 14.77 8.62 -1.86
N ASN A 51 15.66 8.37 -0.90
CA ASN A 51 17.08 8.18 -1.16
C ASN A 51 17.47 6.71 -0.99
N VAL A 52 18.24 6.17 -1.92
CA VAL A 52 18.70 4.78 -1.89
C VAL A 52 20.00 4.65 -1.10
N HIS A 53 20.09 3.58 -0.31
CA HIS A 53 21.26 3.18 0.46
C HIS A 53 21.67 1.76 0.08
N HIS A 54 22.97 1.54 0.06
CA HIS A 54 23.56 0.22 -0.18
C HIS A 54 24.52 -0.13 0.94
N GLU A 55 24.21 -1.20 1.65
CA GLU A 55 25.04 -1.76 2.71
C GLU A 55 26.02 -2.79 2.14
N LYS A 56 27.20 -2.90 2.75
CA LYS A 56 28.19 -3.93 2.36
C LYS A 56 27.70 -5.32 2.75
N ASP A 57 27.16 -5.43 3.96
CA ASP A 57 26.62 -6.64 4.57
C ASP A 57 25.10 -6.51 4.73
N GLY A 58 24.36 -7.61 4.60
CA GLY A 58 22.90 -7.61 4.72
C GLY A 58 22.24 -8.70 3.90
N LYS A 59 20.94 -8.93 4.15
CA LYS A 59 20.14 -9.88 3.36
C LYS A 59 19.51 -9.17 2.16
N PRO A 60 19.08 -9.87 1.10
CA PRO A 60 18.30 -9.23 0.03
C PRO A 60 17.02 -8.57 0.54
N LEU A 61 16.47 -9.07 1.66
CA LEU A 61 15.20 -8.69 2.25
C LEU A 61 15.21 -8.96 3.76
N GLY A 62 14.43 -8.21 4.54
CA GLY A 62 14.29 -8.36 5.99
C GLY A 62 14.52 -7.03 6.73
N ALA A 63 14.68 -7.07 8.06
CA ALA A 63 14.95 -5.88 8.87
C ALA A 63 16.30 -5.20 8.56
N ASN A 64 17.29 -5.97 8.08
CA ASN A 64 18.61 -5.48 7.67
C ASN A 64 18.91 -5.82 6.21
N PRO A 65 18.21 -5.16 5.26
CA PRO A 65 18.37 -5.45 3.85
C PRO A 65 19.62 -4.74 3.30
N LYS A 66 20.27 -5.38 2.32
CA LYS A 66 21.47 -4.85 1.64
C LYS A 66 21.17 -3.56 0.87
N THR A 67 19.95 -3.41 0.37
CA THR A 67 19.48 -2.17 -0.26
C THR A 67 18.21 -1.74 0.44
N TRP A 68 18.19 -0.50 0.88
CA TRP A 68 17.05 0.13 1.51
C TRP A 68 16.96 1.59 1.10
N TYR A 69 15.88 2.23 1.49
CA TYR A 69 15.62 3.61 1.18
C TYR A 69 15.26 4.37 2.45
N ASP A 70 15.75 5.60 2.58
CA ASP A 70 15.21 6.57 3.52
C ASP A 70 14.15 7.44 2.85
N VAL A 71 13.30 8.03 3.67
CA VAL A 71 12.37 9.08 3.24
C VAL A 71 12.70 10.33 4.04
N LYS A 72 12.82 11.48 3.36
CA LYS A 72 12.91 12.78 4.03
C LYS A 72 11.81 13.74 3.60
N PHE A 73 11.51 14.68 4.48
CA PHE A 73 10.69 15.84 4.21
C PHE A 73 11.50 17.09 4.59
N GLY A 74 11.99 17.79 3.58
CA GLY A 74 13.06 18.78 3.78
C GLY A 74 14.29 18.09 4.36
N ASP A 75 14.81 18.59 5.48
CA ASP A 75 15.95 18.01 6.18
C ASP A 75 15.56 16.96 7.24
N THR A 76 14.27 16.67 7.39
CA THR A 76 13.78 15.72 8.41
C THR A 76 13.67 14.31 7.86
N ILE A 77 14.30 13.34 8.52
CA ILE A 77 14.12 11.91 8.24
C ILE A 77 12.77 11.44 8.80
N VAL A 78 12.00 10.76 7.95
CA VAL A 78 10.70 10.18 8.30
C VAL A 78 10.90 8.78 8.84
N LYS A 79 10.46 8.56 10.08
CA LYS A 79 10.30 7.24 10.70
C LYS A 79 8.83 6.92 10.92
N ILE A 80 8.47 5.66 10.77
CA ILE A 80 7.13 5.16 11.07
C ILE A 80 7.20 4.36 12.37
N GLN A 81 6.21 4.48 13.24
CA GLN A 81 5.99 3.61 14.39
C GLN A 81 4.89 2.59 14.04
N PRO A 82 5.20 1.38 13.56
CA PRO A 82 4.20 0.44 13.08
C PRO A 82 3.24 -0.04 14.18
N ASN A 83 3.72 -0.15 15.42
CA ASN A 83 2.95 -0.56 16.58
C ASN A 83 2.73 0.63 17.51
N ARG A 84 1.49 1.10 17.61
CA ARG A 84 1.12 2.24 18.47
C ARG A 84 1.40 1.98 19.95
N ASP A 85 1.34 0.72 20.37
CA ASP A 85 1.51 0.33 21.77
C ASP A 85 2.98 0.11 22.16
N ASP A 86 3.90 0.17 21.18
CA ASP A 86 5.34 0.11 21.40
C ASP A 86 6.05 1.34 20.77
N PRO A 87 6.18 2.45 21.53
CA PRO A 87 6.86 3.67 21.06
C PRO A 87 8.33 3.48 20.70
N GLY A 88 8.99 2.43 21.20
CA GLY A 88 10.39 2.14 20.87
C GLY A 88 10.54 1.50 19.49
N TYR A 89 9.50 0.83 19.00
CA TYR A 89 9.51 0.16 17.72
C TYR A 89 9.23 1.14 16.57
N THR A 90 10.31 1.76 16.07
CA THR A 90 10.27 2.69 14.94
C THR A 90 11.11 2.18 13.77
N ASN A 91 10.70 2.52 12.56
CA ASN A 91 11.35 2.09 11.32
C ASN A 91 11.51 3.26 10.35
N GLY A 92 12.75 3.56 9.96
CA GLY A 92 13.11 4.54 8.93
C GLY A 92 13.70 3.92 7.67
N LYS A 93 13.74 2.58 7.60
CA LYS A 93 14.26 1.83 6.46
C LYS A 93 13.10 1.26 5.65
N PHE A 94 13.08 1.56 4.37
CA PHE A 94 12.07 1.05 3.44
C PHE A 94 12.73 0.12 2.41
N ILE A 95 12.07 -0.98 2.04
CA ILE A 95 12.56 -1.90 0.99
C ILE A 95 11.99 -1.57 -0.39
N ARG A 96 10.95 -0.73 -0.44
CA ARG A 96 10.29 -0.31 -1.67
C ARG A 96 9.68 1.07 -1.47
N GLY A 97 9.67 1.88 -2.52
CA GLY A 97 8.92 3.13 -2.56
C GLY A 97 8.53 3.52 -3.98
N LYS A 98 7.38 4.19 -4.12
CA LYS A 98 6.88 4.71 -5.39
C LYS A 98 5.97 5.91 -5.14
N PHE A 99 6.24 7.02 -5.84
CA PHE A 99 5.33 8.16 -5.82
C PHE A 99 4.01 7.81 -6.51
N MET A 100 2.90 8.12 -5.85
CA MET A 100 1.53 7.77 -6.25
C MET A 100 0.79 8.91 -6.94
N ASN A 101 1.48 10.02 -7.15
CA ASN A 101 1.05 11.12 -8.01
C ASN A 101 2.24 11.83 -8.65
N THR A 102 1.92 12.62 -9.68
CA THR A 102 2.91 13.38 -10.45
C THR A 102 3.55 14.50 -9.65
N GLN A 103 2.83 15.06 -8.68
CA GLN A 103 3.30 16.13 -7.78
C GLN A 103 4.31 15.64 -6.74
N LYS A 104 4.50 14.31 -6.62
CA LYS A 104 5.37 13.69 -5.60
C LYS A 104 5.00 14.08 -4.16
N THR A 105 3.72 14.32 -3.91
CA THR A 105 3.20 14.65 -2.57
C THR A 105 2.65 13.42 -1.85
N SER A 106 2.60 12.25 -2.50
CA SER A 106 2.25 10.98 -1.87
C SER A 106 3.18 9.87 -2.31
N LEU A 107 3.74 9.14 -1.33
CA LEU A 107 4.71 8.07 -1.51
C LEU A 107 4.18 6.79 -0.87
N LEU A 108 3.94 5.76 -1.69
CA LEU A 108 3.72 4.40 -1.23
C LEU A 108 5.05 3.80 -0.82
N VAL A 109 5.15 3.30 0.40
CA VAL A 109 6.36 2.64 0.94
C VAL A 109 6.04 1.29 1.55
N GLN A 110 7.04 0.41 1.60
CA GLN A 110 7.02 -0.83 2.36
C GLN A 110 8.19 -0.82 3.36
N ILE A 111 7.90 -1.03 4.64
CA ILE A 111 8.94 -1.02 5.70
C ILE A 111 9.87 -2.23 5.56
N ALA A 112 11.11 -2.07 6.00
CA ALA A 112 12.06 -3.17 6.13
C ALA A 112 11.92 -3.81 7.52
N ASP A 113 11.16 -4.89 7.62
CA ASP A 113 10.99 -5.66 8.85
C ASP A 113 11.28 -7.16 8.62
N ASP A 114 11.16 -7.97 9.67
CA ASP A 114 11.43 -9.42 9.59
C ASP A 114 10.42 -10.20 8.75
N PHE A 115 9.29 -9.59 8.36
CA PHE A 115 8.28 -10.19 7.48
C PHE A 115 8.62 -10.02 5.98
N GLY A 116 9.63 -9.22 5.66
CA GLY A 116 10.14 -9.06 4.29
C GLY A 116 9.08 -8.57 3.32
N TYR A 117 8.72 -9.36 2.30
CA TYR A 117 7.71 -8.93 1.31
C TYR A 117 6.28 -8.90 1.87
N LYS A 118 6.08 -9.47 3.07
CA LYS A 118 4.83 -9.37 3.83
C LYS A 118 4.84 -8.22 4.83
N ALA A 119 5.92 -7.42 4.86
CA ALA A 119 5.99 -6.20 5.66
C ALA A 119 4.86 -5.23 5.31
N MET A 120 4.45 -4.42 6.28
CA MET A 120 3.35 -3.48 6.13
C MET A 120 3.64 -2.39 5.09
N PHE A 121 2.59 -1.98 4.39
CA PHE A 121 2.62 -0.87 3.43
C PHE A 121 2.01 0.39 4.03
N TYR A 122 2.56 1.54 3.68
CA TYR A 122 2.10 2.85 4.13
C TYR A 122 2.05 3.85 2.98
N LEU A 123 1.16 4.83 3.09
CA LEU A 123 1.20 6.06 2.28
C LEU A 123 1.73 7.20 3.16
N ILE A 124 2.88 7.75 2.78
CA ILE A 124 3.41 8.99 3.35
C ILE A 124 2.97 10.12 2.43
N SER A 125 2.09 11.00 2.90
CA SER A 125 1.47 12.02 2.06
C SER A 125 1.49 13.40 2.71
N LEU A 126 1.68 14.44 1.90
CA LEU A 126 1.48 15.82 2.31
C LEU A 126 -0.02 16.06 2.56
N LYS A 127 -0.33 16.60 3.74
CA LYS A 127 -1.64 17.07 4.17
C LYS A 127 -1.53 18.38 4.92
N ASN A 128 -2.11 19.45 4.40
CA ASN A 128 -2.11 20.78 5.03
C ASN A 128 -0.71 21.23 5.46
N HIS A 129 0.27 21.14 4.56
CA HIS A 129 1.68 21.50 4.79
C HIS A 129 2.49 20.58 5.73
N GLU A 130 1.89 19.50 6.24
CA GLU A 130 2.58 18.50 7.06
C GLU A 130 2.48 17.11 6.45
N LEU A 131 3.38 16.19 6.83
CA LEU A 131 3.20 14.79 6.45
C LEU A 131 2.14 14.11 7.32
N SER A 132 1.36 13.26 6.67
CA SER A 132 0.44 12.31 7.26
C SER A 132 0.79 10.91 6.76
N VAL A 133 0.78 9.92 7.66
CA VAL A 133 1.15 8.54 7.34
C VAL A 133 -0.08 7.65 7.54
N ALA A 134 -0.58 7.05 6.46
CA ALA A 134 -1.70 6.12 6.51
C ALA A 134 -1.21 4.66 6.37
N GLY A 135 -1.69 3.77 7.23
CA GLY A 135 -1.44 2.33 7.11
C GLY A 135 -2.38 1.67 6.09
N LEU A 136 -1.84 0.89 5.16
CA LEU A 136 -2.60 0.13 4.18
C LEU A 136 -2.93 -1.27 4.71
N ARG A 137 -3.70 -1.29 5.80
CA ARG A 137 -4.14 -2.51 6.46
C ARG A 137 -5.63 -2.43 6.76
N ARG A 138 -6.31 -3.56 6.63
CA ARG A 138 -7.63 -3.82 7.22
C ARG A 138 -7.47 -5.01 8.15
N GLU A 139 -8.15 -4.97 9.28
CA GLU A 139 -8.16 -6.08 10.22
C GLU A 139 -8.74 -7.34 9.58
N THR A 140 -8.30 -8.49 10.07
CA THR A 140 -8.74 -9.80 9.61
C THR A 140 -8.67 -10.79 10.76
N THR A 141 -9.55 -11.78 10.73
CA THR A 141 -9.64 -12.86 11.72
C THR A 141 -9.09 -14.19 11.21
N GLN A 142 -8.72 -14.29 9.92
CA GLN A 142 -8.36 -15.56 9.29
C GLN A 142 -6.85 -15.71 9.08
N GLU A 143 -6.29 -16.85 9.48
CA GLU A 143 -4.85 -17.15 9.42
C GLU A 143 -4.31 -17.23 7.97
N GLY A 144 -5.13 -17.72 7.03
CA GLY A 144 -4.79 -17.85 5.60
C GLY A 144 -4.49 -16.53 4.88
N ASP A 145 -4.89 -15.40 5.47
CA ASP A 145 -4.74 -14.06 4.93
C ASP A 145 -3.30 -13.63 4.70
N LEU A 146 -2.35 -14.26 5.42
CA LEU A 146 -0.92 -14.01 5.28
C LEU A 146 -0.36 -14.41 3.91
N ASN A 147 -1.08 -15.23 3.14
CA ASN A 147 -0.67 -15.65 1.80
C ASN A 147 -0.96 -14.59 0.73
N TYR A 148 -1.82 -13.62 1.05
CA TYR A 148 -2.30 -12.60 0.11
C TYR A 148 -1.81 -11.19 0.46
N ILE A 149 -0.83 -11.09 1.36
CA ILE A 149 -0.11 -9.84 1.66
C ILE A 149 0.92 -9.59 0.57
N GLY A 150 0.95 -8.37 0.05
CA GLY A 150 1.91 -7.99 -0.96
C GLY A 150 1.42 -6.86 -1.85
N LEU A 151 2.14 -6.66 -2.95
CA LEU A 151 1.87 -5.62 -3.94
C LEU A 151 1.92 -6.23 -5.33
N ILE A 152 0.88 -5.98 -6.11
CA ILE A 152 0.79 -6.35 -7.53
C ILE A 152 0.65 -5.06 -8.36
N HIS A 153 1.53 -4.87 -9.34
CA HIS A 153 1.48 -3.73 -10.24
C HIS A 153 0.59 -4.05 -11.44
N LEU A 154 -0.50 -3.28 -11.62
CA LEU A 154 -1.51 -3.50 -12.66
C LEU A 154 -1.33 -2.59 -13.89
N GLY A 155 -0.11 -2.07 -14.09
CA GLY A 155 0.21 -1.07 -15.10
C GLY A 155 -0.15 0.35 -14.65
N SER A 156 -0.56 1.19 -15.61
CA SER A 156 -0.98 2.59 -15.36
C SER A 156 -2.20 2.74 -14.44
N GLU A 157 -2.91 1.64 -14.22
CA GLU A 157 -4.21 1.58 -13.57
C GLU A 157 -4.09 1.53 -12.05
N GLY A 158 -2.99 0.98 -11.54
CA GLY A 158 -2.76 0.99 -10.11
C GLY A 158 -1.88 -0.10 -9.56
N TYR A 159 -1.79 -0.02 -8.23
CA TYR A 159 -1.12 -0.97 -7.38
C TYR A 159 -2.17 -1.62 -6.50
N LEU A 160 -2.31 -2.94 -6.62
CA LEU A 160 -3.14 -3.75 -5.75
C LEU A 160 -2.31 -4.11 -4.51
N ILE A 161 -2.78 -3.70 -3.34
CA ILE A 161 -2.10 -3.88 -2.05
C ILE A 161 -2.92 -4.80 -1.18
N ASN A 162 -2.29 -5.87 -0.71
CA ASN A 162 -2.85 -6.84 0.23
C ASN A 162 -4.23 -7.39 -0.18
N ASN A 163 -4.53 -7.45 -1.49
CA ASN A 163 -5.86 -7.75 -2.02
C ASN A 163 -7.02 -6.93 -1.40
N ASP A 164 -6.72 -5.84 -0.70
CA ASP A 164 -7.69 -5.05 0.07
C ASP A 164 -7.86 -3.66 -0.53
N PHE A 165 -6.84 -3.18 -1.25
CA PHE A 165 -6.79 -1.83 -1.77
C PHE A 165 -6.29 -1.79 -3.20
N LEU A 166 -6.89 -0.94 -4.03
CA LEU A 166 -6.31 -0.52 -5.30
C LEU A 166 -5.94 0.96 -5.21
N ILE A 167 -4.70 1.31 -5.51
CA ILE A 167 -4.24 2.70 -5.48
C ILE A 167 -3.94 3.18 -6.90
N ASN A 168 -4.61 4.25 -7.32
CA ASN A 168 -4.37 4.89 -8.61
C ASN A 168 -3.11 5.78 -8.53
N PRO A 169 -2.15 5.65 -9.47
CA PRO A 169 -0.86 6.33 -9.39
C PRO A 169 -0.86 7.73 -10.03
N VAL A 170 -2.00 8.18 -10.55
CA VAL A 170 -2.16 9.51 -11.15
C VAL A 170 -2.63 10.51 -10.10
N ASN A 171 -3.61 10.10 -9.28
CA ASN A 171 -4.28 10.97 -8.32
C ASN A 171 -4.26 10.41 -6.89
N SER A 172 -3.35 9.47 -6.59
CA SER A 172 -3.22 8.80 -5.29
C SER A 172 -4.53 8.31 -4.67
N LYS A 173 -5.59 8.07 -5.46
CA LYS A 173 -6.89 7.66 -4.92
C LYS A 173 -6.81 6.20 -4.51
N VAL A 174 -7.18 5.93 -3.26
CA VAL A 174 -7.27 4.58 -2.71
C VAL A 174 -8.71 4.09 -2.80
N TYR A 175 -8.90 2.97 -3.48
CA TYR A 175 -10.15 2.24 -3.56
C TYR A 175 -10.09 1.05 -2.61
N PHE A 176 -11.10 0.91 -1.76
CA PHE A 176 -11.26 -0.25 -0.89
C PHE A 176 -11.92 -1.34 -1.71
N LEU A 177 -11.31 -2.50 -1.79
CA LEU A 177 -11.95 -3.64 -2.44
C LEU A 177 -12.96 -4.23 -1.49
N LYS A 178 -14.20 -4.37 -1.96
CA LYS A 178 -15.19 -5.15 -1.25
C LYS A 178 -14.67 -6.58 -1.07
N ARG A 179 -14.67 -7.04 0.17
CA ARG A 179 -14.41 -8.44 0.52
C ARG A 179 -15.73 -9.20 0.38
N GLU A 180 -15.66 -10.48 0.03
CA GLU A 180 -16.85 -11.33 0.06
C GLU A 180 -17.33 -11.52 1.50
N ASN A 181 -16.39 -11.84 2.40
CA ASN A 181 -16.58 -11.87 3.84
C ASN A 181 -15.85 -10.65 4.43
N PRO A 182 -16.54 -9.70 5.10
CA PRO A 182 -15.92 -8.47 5.60
C PRO A 182 -14.67 -8.68 6.48
N GLU A 183 -14.66 -9.78 7.24
CA GLU A 183 -13.62 -10.16 8.19
C GLU A 183 -12.43 -10.91 7.58
N GLU A 184 -12.48 -11.23 6.28
CA GLU A 184 -11.47 -12.03 5.59
C GLU A 184 -10.94 -11.26 4.38
N ARG A 185 -9.62 -11.14 4.25
CA ARG A 185 -9.02 -10.66 3.00
C ARG A 185 -9.50 -11.51 1.83
N ILE A 186 -9.54 -10.94 0.63
CA ILE A 186 -9.90 -11.70 -0.57
C ILE A 186 -8.91 -12.87 -0.75
N GLN A 187 -9.38 -14.09 -0.45
CA GLN A 187 -8.63 -15.36 -0.51
C GLN A 187 -8.46 -15.85 -1.94
N GLY A 188 -7.77 -15.09 -2.79
CA GLY A 188 -7.57 -15.47 -4.18
C GLY A 188 -6.36 -14.80 -4.81
N GLN A 189 -5.78 -15.46 -5.81
CA GLN A 189 -4.73 -14.88 -6.62
C GLN A 189 -5.35 -13.91 -7.62
N TYR A 190 -4.82 -12.69 -7.72
CA TYR A 190 -5.22 -11.80 -8.80
C TYR A 190 -4.94 -12.48 -10.14
N LEU A 191 -5.95 -12.54 -10.99
CA LEU A 191 -5.90 -13.24 -12.27
C LEU A 191 -5.85 -12.23 -13.43
N LEU A 192 -6.86 -11.35 -13.51
CA LEU A 192 -7.00 -10.38 -14.59
C LEU A 192 -8.02 -9.30 -14.24
N LYS A 193 -8.21 -8.34 -15.15
CA LYS A 193 -9.18 -7.24 -15.04
C LYS A 193 -10.09 -7.20 -16.25
N SER A 194 -11.26 -6.58 -16.07
CA SER A 194 -12.21 -6.34 -17.16
C SER A 194 -11.63 -5.43 -18.26
N PRO A 195 -12.16 -5.50 -19.50
CA PRO A 195 -11.76 -4.60 -20.58
C PRO A 195 -11.99 -3.12 -20.25
N ASP A 196 -13.07 -2.83 -19.51
CA ASP A 196 -13.38 -1.48 -19.00
C ASP A 196 -12.51 -1.09 -17.78
N LYS A 197 -11.63 -1.98 -17.32
CA LYS A 197 -10.68 -1.80 -16.23
C LYS A 197 -11.33 -1.50 -14.87
N GLY A 198 -12.64 -1.71 -14.72
CA GLY A 198 -13.38 -1.44 -13.48
C GLY A 198 -13.46 -2.65 -12.54
N THR A 199 -13.41 -3.86 -13.06
CA THR A 199 -13.58 -5.12 -12.30
C THR A 199 -12.26 -5.89 -12.22
N LEU A 200 -11.90 -6.31 -11.02
CA LEU A 200 -10.77 -7.20 -10.75
C LEU A 200 -11.28 -8.62 -10.53
N VAL A 201 -10.57 -9.61 -11.08
CA VAL A 201 -10.89 -11.03 -10.94
C VAL A 201 -9.82 -11.69 -10.08
N PHE A 202 -10.26 -12.34 -9.02
CA PHE A 202 -9.46 -13.13 -8.09
C PHE A 202 -9.83 -14.59 -8.23
N MET A 203 -8.85 -15.40 -8.58
CA MET A 203 -9.00 -16.84 -8.72
C MET A 203 -8.81 -17.54 -7.39
N ARG A 204 -9.72 -18.44 -7.09
CA ARG A 204 -9.74 -19.31 -5.90
C ARG A 204 -9.80 -20.77 -6.33
N PRO A 205 -9.58 -21.75 -5.43
CA PRO A 205 -9.57 -23.16 -5.79
C PRO A 205 -10.81 -23.68 -6.54
N SER A 206 -11.98 -23.10 -6.28
CA SER A 206 -13.26 -23.54 -6.87
C SER A 206 -14.12 -22.41 -7.45
N SER A 207 -13.60 -21.18 -7.51
CA SER A 207 -14.37 -20.01 -7.94
C SER A 207 -13.51 -18.86 -8.45
N LEU A 208 -14.13 -17.97 -9.24
CA LEU A 208 -13.62 -16.63 -9.51
C LEU A 208 -14.45 -15.63 -8.69
N TYR A 209 -13.79 -14.96 -7.75
CA TYR A 209 -14.37 -13.80 -7.08
C TYR A 209 -14.06 -12.53 -7.88
N GLN A 210 -15.08 -11.76 -8.18
CA GLN A 210 -14.97 -10.57 -9.01
C GLN A 210 -15.49 -9.38 -8.23
N VAL A 211 -14.75 -8.27 -8.26
CA VAL A 211 -15.14 -7.05 -7.56
C VAL A 211 -14.85 -5.83 -8.42
N ASN A 212 -15.86 -5.00 -8.60
CA ASN A 212 -15.71 -3.70 -9.21
C ASN A 212 -15.32 -2.68 -8.14
N TYR A 213 -14.11 -2.13 -8.24
CA TYR A 213 -13.56 -1.27 -7.20
C TYR A 213 -14.15 0.16 -7.20
N GLN A 214 -14.96 0.50 -8.21
CA GLN A 214 -15.57 1.82 -8.34
C GLN A 214 -16.96 1.90 -7.71
N ASN A 215 -17.69 0.78 -7.65
CA ASN A 215 -19.08 0.74 -7.20
C ASN A 215 -19.41 -0.40 -6.23
N ASP A 216 -18.42 -1.19 -5.81
CA ASP A 216 -18.56 -2.29 -4.86
C ASP A 216 -19.54 -3.42 -5.29
N GLU A 217 -19.93 -3.45 -6.57
CA GLU A 217 -20.62 -4.62 -7.13
C GLU A 217 -19.62 -5.77 -7.23
N SER A 218 -20.04 -6.94 -6.74
CA SER A 218 -19.21 -8.14 -6.69
C SER A 218 -19.99 -9.35 -7.15
N MET A 219 -19.30 -10.34 -7.70
CA MET A 219 -19.88 -11.59 -8.16
C MET A 219 -18.89 -12.74 -7.97
N THR A 220 -19.41 -13.89 -7.52
CA THR A 220 -18.64 -15.13 -7.44
C THR A 220 -19.20 -16.09 -8.48
N VAL A 221 -18.34 -16.62 -9.34
CA VAL A 221 -18.73 -17.65 -10.32
C VAL A 221 -17.93 -18.93 -10.07
N PRO A 222 -18.52 -20.12 -10.30
CA PRO A 222 -17.78 -21.37 -10.22
C PRO A 222 -16.57 -21.38 -11.17
N PHE A 223 -15.49 -21.99 -10.72
CA PHE A 223 -14.25 -22.15 -11.48
C PHE A 223 -13.61 -23.47 -11.10
N GLY A 224 -13.43 -24.37 -12.07
CA GLY A 224 -12.97 -25.74 -11.79
C GLY A 224 -11.50 -26.01 -12.11
N ILE A 225 -10.73 -24.99 -12.47
CA ILE A 225 -9.36 -25.16 -12.99
C ILE A 225 -8.33 -24.74 -11.93
N ASP A 226 -7.26 -25.52 -11.84
CA ASP A 226 -6.13 -25.22 -10.97
C ASP A 226 -5.38 -23.96 -11.46
N PRO A 227 -5.17 -22.95 -10.60
CA PRO A 227 -4.30 -21.79 -10.85
C PRO A 227 -2.93 -22.10 -11.46
N GLY A 228 -2.34 -23.24 -11.10
CA GLY A 228 -1.01 -23.66 -11.55
C GLY A 228 -0.99 -24.28 -12.94
N GLN A 229 -2.14 -24.54 -13.55
CA GLN A 229 -2.23 -25.24 -14.82
C GLN A 229 -1.69 -24.37 -15.98
N PRO A 230 -0.73 -24.88 -16.78
CA PRO A 230 -0.31 -24.20 -18.01
C PRO A 230 -1.50 -23.96 -18.95
N GLY A 231 -1.58 -22.77 -19.53
CA GLY A 231 -2.66 -22.41 -20.48
C GLY A 231 -3.94 -21.86 -19.85
N LEU A 232 -3.96 -21.60 -18.53
CA LEU A 232 -5.07 -20.97 -17.81
C LEU A 232 -5.70 -19.77 -18.55
N TYR A 233 -4.88 -18.85 -19.06
CA TYR A 233 -5.36 -17.68 -19.79
C TYR A 233 -6.09 -18.04 -21.10
N MET A 234 -5.60 -19.04 -21.85
CA MET A 234 -6.27 -19.52 -23.06
C MET A 234 -7.61 -20.17 -22.70
N TYR A 235 -7.63 -21.01 -21.67
CA TYR A 235 -8.87 -21.62 -21.17
C TYR A 235 -9.92 -20.57 -20.82
N ILE A 236 -9.53 -19.50 -20.11
CA ILE A 236 -10.43 -18.39 -19.78
C ILE A 236 -10.94 -17.70 -21.05
N GLN A 237 -10.07 -17.44 -22.03
CA GLN A 237 -10.46 -16.80 -23.29
C GLN A 237 -11.44 -17.64 -24.12
N GLU A 238 -11.33 -18.97 -24.05
CA GLU A 238 -12.18 -19.91 -24.80
C GLU A 238 -13.52 -20.18 -24.10
N ASN A 239 -13.55 -20.18 -22.77
CA ASN A 239 -14.72 -20.65 -21.99
C ASN A 239 -15.45 -19.53 -21.25
N TYR A 240 -14.89 -18.32 -21.20
CA TYR A 240 -15.49 -17.20 -20.47
C TYR A 240 -15.56 -15.96 -21.34
N VAL A 241 -16.62 -15.19 -21.11
CA VAL A 241 -16.88 -13.94 -21.80
C VAL A 241 -17.21 -12.83 -20.82
N TRP A 242 -16.78 -11.62 -21.16
CA TRP A 242 -17.19 -10.44 -20.42
C TRP A 242 -18.64 -10.08 -20.78
N LYS A 243 -19.54 -10.13 -19.81
CA LYS A 243 -20.89 -9.58 -19.94
C LYS A 243 -20.96 -8.24 -19.23
N THR A 244 -21.19 -7.18 -20.00
CA THR A 244 -21.39 -5.83 -19.49
C THR A 244 -22.83 -5.68 -18.98
N LYS A 245 -22.98 -5.38 -17.69
CA LYS A 245 -24.28 -5.13 -17.05
C LYS A 245 -24.74 -3.69 -17.28
N LYS A 246 -23.80 -2.76 -17.19
CA LYS A 246 -23.97 -1.32 -17.47
C LYS A 246 -22.58 -0.71 -17.77
N PRO A 247 -22.49 0.50 -18.35
CA PRO A 247 -21.20 1.13 -18.63
C PRO A 247 -20.28 1.15 -17.40
N GLY A 248 -19.04 0.67 -17.55
CA GLY A 248 -18.06 0.59 -16.46
C GLY A 248 -18.25 -0.58 -15.49
N LEU A 249 -19.17 -1.50 -15.78
CA LEU A 249 -19.40 -2.70 -14.99
C LEU A 249 -19.56 -3.94 -15.87
N SER A 250 -18.50 -4.73 -15.92
CA SER A 250 -18.47 -6.01 -16.63
C SER A 250 -18.00 -7.14 -15.71
N PHE A 251 -18.63 -8.31 -15.84
CA PHE A 251 -18.23 -9.53 -15.14
C PHE A 251 -17.90 -10.63 -16.14
N LEU A 252 -16.91 -11.44 -15.80
CA LEU A 252 -16.47 -12.60 -16.54
C LEU A 252 -17.39 -13.78 -16.19
N LEU A 253 -18.16 -14.25 -17.16
CA LEU A 253 -19.10 -15.36 -16.98
C LEU A 253 -18.69 -16.52 -17.89
N GLU A 254 -18.94 -17.73 -17.44
CA GLU A 254 -18.80 -18.92 -18.29
C GLU A 254 -19.76 -18.78 -19.48
N ASP A 255 -19.24 -18.93 -20.69
CA ASP A 255 -20.04 -19.03 -21.90
C ASP A 255 -19.99 -20.48 -22.37
N LYS A 256 -21.07 -21.23 -22.17
CA LYS A 256 -21.15 -22.65 -22.53
C LYS A 256 -21.19 -22.91 -24.04
N ASN A 257 -20.86 -21.92 -24.87
CA ASN A 257 -20.81 -22.02 -26.32
C ASN A 257 -19.39 -21.82 -26.86
N THR A 258 -18.59 -22.88 -26.87
CA THR A 258 -18.08 -23.56 -28.08
C THR A 258 -17.05 -24.62 -27.67
N LEU A 259 -17.22 -25.87 -28.12
CA LEU A 259 -16.29 -27.02 -28.07
C LEU A 259 -16.43 -28.08 -26.96
N ALA A 260 -17.42 -28.04 -26.06
CA ALA A 260 -17.72 -29.17 -25.15
C ALA A 260 -18.92 -30.03 -25.56
N THR A 261 -19.32 -29.97 -26.83
CA THR A 261 -20.20 -30.97 -27.47
C THR A 261 -19.53 -31.44 -28.75
N ASN A 262 -18.58 -32.37 -28.61
CA ASN A 262 -18.21 -33.39 -29.60
C ASN A 262 -17.43 -34.48 -28.88
#